data_AF-F8PGB9-F1
#
_entry.id   AF-F8PGB9-F1
#
_cell.length_a   1.000
_cell.length_b   1.000
_cell.length_c   1.000
_cell.angle_alpha   90.00
_cell.angle_beta   90.00
_cell.angle_gamma   90.00
#
_symmetry.space_group_name_H-M   'P 1'
#
loop_
_entity.id
_entity.type
_entity.pdbx_description
1 polymer ?
#
loop_
_entity_poly.entity_id
_entity_poly.type
_entity_poly.pdbx_seq_one_letter_code
_entity_poly.pdbx_strand_id
1 'polypeptide(L)'
;PIWMDNYSKFLSELCSNFRPHNPTRDAECQIKHLQMCKNQCLNKYMVKFNHFASQIQGWGKGALCDQFHKGLPLRIKNKITHIRKLDSLAELQILAQTIDSCYWEQHSKVSRETTT
;
A
#
# COMPACT_ATOMS: atom_id res chain seq x y z
N PRO A 1 -23.08 -17.84 32.97
CA PRO A 1 -24.05 -17.48 31.90
C PRO A 1 -23.98 -18.52 30.79
N ILE A 2 -25.07 -18.79 30.08
CA ILE A 2 -25.22 -19.96 29.19
C ILE A 2 -24.20 -19.96 28.03
N TRP A 3 -23.56 -18.82 27.76
CA TRP A 3 -22.48 -18.71 26.77
C TRP A 3 -21.15 -19.31 27.23
N MET A 4 -20.86 -19.38 28.53
CA MET A 4 -19.57 -19.92 29.05
C MET A 4 -19.45 -21.43 28.85
N ASP A 5 -20.58 -22.14 28.84
CA ASP A 5 -20.63 -23.60 28.75
C ASP A 5 -21.00 -24.10 27.33
N ASN A 6 -21.10 -23.18 26.36
CA ASN A 6 -21.48 -23.52 24.99
C ASN A 6 -20.67 -22.70 23.98
N TYR A 7 -19.76 -23.38 23.29
CA TYR A 7 -18.86 -22.79 22.30
C TYR A 7 -19.58 -22.03 21.17
N SER A 8 -20.71 -22.54 20.68
CA SER A 8 -21.49 -21.87 19.63
C SER A 8 -22.14 -20.57 20.13
N LYS A 9 -22.67 -20.58 21.36
CA LYS A 9 -23.21 -19.37 22.00
C LYS A 9 -22.13 -18.36 22.35
N PHE A 10 -20.95 -18.83 22.78
CA PHE A 10 -19.78 -17.98 22.97
C PHE A 10 -19.38 -17.26 21.68
N LEU A 11 -19.24 -17.98 20.56
CA LEU A 11 -18.93 -17.38 19.25
C LEU A 11 -20.02 -16.39 18.81
N SER A 12 -21.29 -16.71 19.04
CA SER A 12 -22.38 -15.79 18.69
C SER A 12 -22.35 -14.51 19.52
N GLU A 13 -22.10 -14.61 20.83
CA GLU A 13 -21.97 -13.46 21.72
C GLU A 13 -20.76 -12.60 21.33
N LEU A 14 -19.65 -13.24 20.96
CA LEU A 14 -18.43 -12.58 20.52
C LEU A 14 -18.65 -11.86 19.17
N CYS A 15 -19.23 -12.52 18.17
CA CYS A 15 -19.58 -11.88 16.89
C CYS A 15 -20.61 -10.75 17.04
N SER A 16 -21.55 -10.87 17.98
CA SER A 16 -22.56 -9.85 18.28
C SER A 16 -21.92 -8.59 18.88
N ASN A 17 -21.04 -8.76 19.87
CA ASN A 17 -20.42 -7.63 20.58
C ASN A 17 -19.29 -6.96 19.79
N PHE A 18 -18.54 -7.71 18.98
CA PHE A 18 -17.38 -7.19 18.25
C PHE A 18 -17.66 -6.80 16.79
N ARG A 19 -18.90 -7.00 16.31
CA ARG A 19 -19.32 -6.95 14.89
C ARG A 19 -18.53 -7.96 14.03
N PRO A 20 -19.14 -8.47 12.94
CA PRO A 20 -18.37 -9.23 11.97
C PRO A 20 -17.30 -8.32 11.36
N HIS A 21 -16.02 -8.67 11.59
CA HIS A 21 -14.89 -8.03 10.94
C HIS A 21 -15.10 -8.09 9.42
N ASN A 22 -15.14 -6.94 8.76
CA ASN A 22 -15.25 -6.84 7.31
C ASN A 22 -13.87 -6.50 6.74
N PRO A 23 -13.05 -7.51 6.38
CA PRO A 23 -11.67 -7.29 5.93
C PRO A 23 -11.62 -6.47 4.63
N THR A 24 -12.64 -6.59 3.77
CA THR A 24 -12.72 -5.82 2.51
C THR A 24 -12.90 -4.32 2.79
N ARG A 25 -13.86 -3.93 3.64
CA ARG A 25 -14.07 -2.51 3.99
C ARG A 25 -12.87 -1.92 4.73
N ASP A 26 -12.23 -2.73 5.58
CA ASP A 26 -11.03 -2.31 6.28
C ASP A 26 -9.87 -2.10 5.30
N ALA A 27 -9.60 -3.05 4.39
CA ALA A 27 -8.59 -2.93 3.35
C ALA A 27 -8.84 -1.72 2.44
N GLU A 28 -10.10 -1.45 2.05
CA GLU A 28 -10.46 -0.25 1.29
C GLU A 28 -10.15 1.04 2.05
N CYS A 29 -10.39 1.06 3.36
CA CYS A 29 -10.05 2.20 4.21
C CYS A 29 -8.52 2.35 4.28
N GLN A 30 -7.81 1.26 4.56
CA GLN A 30 -6.36 1.27 4.71
C GLN A 30 -5.64 1.65 3.41
N ILE A 31 -6.07 1.15 2.24
CA ILE A 31 -5.45 1.49 0.96
C ILE A 31 -5.64 2.97 0.61
N LYS A 32 -6.79 3.56 0.97
CA LYS A 32 -7.09 5.00 0.74
C LYS A 32 -6.16 5.92 1.51
N HIS A 33 -5.79 5.51 2.72
CA HIS A 33 -4.89 6.24 3.61
C HIS A 33 -3.42 5.84 3.43
N LEU A 34 -3.12 4.86 2.59
CA LEU A 34 -1.76 4.39 2.38
C LEU A 34 -0.94 5.46 1.64
N GLN A 35 0.10 5.95 2.30
CA GLN A 35 1.08 6.86 1.73
C GLN A 35 2.50 6.37 2.01
N MET A 36 3.38 6.55 1.05
CA MET A 36 4.80 6.30 1.22
C MET A 36 5.47 7.50 1.90
N CYS A 37 6.14 7.26 3.03
CA CYS A 37 6.91 8.32 3.68
C CYS A 37 8.12 8.72 2.82
N LYS A 38 8.50 10.00 2.87
CA LYS A 38 9.62 10.56 2.10
C LYS A 38 10.95 9.82 2.31
N ASN A 39 11.21 9.27 3.49
CA ASN A 39 12.48 8.62 3.82
C ASN A 39 12.41 7.08 3.77
N GLN A 40 11.32 6.51 3.25
CA GLN A 40 11.19 5.06 3.10
C GLN A 40 11.57 4.62 1.68
N CYS A 41 11.90 3.34 1.53
CA CYS A 41 12.03 2.69 0.23
C CYS A 41 10.65 2.21 -0.27
N LEU A 42 10.44 2.25 -1.58
CA LEU A 42 9.17 1.92 -2.22
C LEU A 42 8.70 0.49 -1.92
N ASN A 43 9.63 -0.46 -1.77
CA ASN A 43 9.31 -1.86 -1.52
C ASN A 43 8.33 -2.05 -0.33
N LYS A 44 8.52 -1.29 0.76
CA LYS A 44 7.63 -1.36 1.93
C LYS A 44 6.22 -0.88 1.61
N TYR A 45 6.10 0.18 0.83
CA TYR A 45 4.81 0.69 0.35
C TYR A 45 4.14 -0.31 -0.60
N MET A 46 4.90 -0.88 -1.54
CA MET A 46 4.41 -1.81 -2.54
C MET A 46 3.84 -3.09 -1.93
N VAL A 47 4.52 -3.66 -0.92
CA VAL A 47 4.02 -4.84 -0.20
C VAL A 47 2.69 -4.54 0.50
N LYS A 48 2.58 -3.41 1.21
CA LYS A 48 1.33 -2.99 1.87
C LYS A 48 0.21 -2.75 0.86
N PHE A 49 0.52 -2.06 -0.23
CA PHE A 49 -0.44 -1.78 -1.29
C PHE A 49 -1.00 -3.08 -1.89
N ASN A 50 -0.12 -4.02 -2.25
CA ASN A 50 -0.54 -5.30 -2.84
C ASN A 50 -1.36 -6.14 -1.84
N HIS A 51 -1.00 -6.12 -0.56
CA HIS A 51 -1.75 -6.80 0.49
C HIS A 51 -3.19 -6.28 0.65
N PHE A 52 -3.41 -4.97 0.57
CA PHE A 52 -4.77 -4.42 0.61
C PHE A 52 -5.49 -4.61 -0.72
N ALA A 53 -4.81 -4.40 -1.85
CA ALA A 53 -5.40 -4.59 -3.17
C ALA A 53 -5.92 -6.02 -3.38
N SER A 54 -5.27 -7.04 -2.80
CA SER A 54 -5.75 -8.42 -2.89
C SER A 54 -7.00 -8.72 -2.04
N GLN A 55 -7.36 -7.85 -1.09
CA GLN A 55 -8.52 -8.01 -0.21
C GLN A 55 -9.75 -7.20 -0.67
N ILE A 56 -9.54 -6.28 -1.60
CA ILE A 56 -10.59 -5.39 -2.11
C ILE A 56 -11.28 -6.05 -3.30
N GLN A 57 -12.57 -6.34 -3.14
CA GLN A 57 -13.41 -6.86 -4.22
C GLN A 57 -14.16 -5.70 -4.88
N GLY A 58 -13.95 -5.48 -6.19
CA GLY A 58 -14.73 -4.51 -6.99
C GLY A 58 -13.98 -3.27 -7.48
N TRP A 59 -12.70 -3.10 -7.13
CA TRP A 59 -11.90 -2.03 -7.72
C TRP A 59 -11.40 -2.41 -9.12
N GLY A 60 -11.62 -1.51 -10.08
CA GLY A 60 -11.06 -1.63 -11.42
C GLY A 60 -9.57 -1.30 -11.48
N LYS A 61 -8.89 -1.70 -12.57
CA LYS A 61 -7.47 -1.39 -12.80
C LYS A 61 -7.17 0.10 -12.69
N GLY A 62 -8.02 0.96 -13.27
CA GLY A 62 -7.86 2.41 -13.20
C GLY A 62 -7.91 2.96 -11.76
N ALA A 63 -8.83 2.46 -10.92
CA ALA A 63 -8.93 2.89 -9.53
C ALA A 63 -7.69 2.49 -8.72
N LEU A 64 -7.13 1.30 -8.96
CA LEU A 64 -5.89 0.86 -8.34
C LEU A 64 -4.68 1.67 -8.84
N CYS A 65 -4.60 1.98 -10.14
CA CYS A 65 -3.56 2.86 -10.70
C CYS A 65 -3.60 4.25 -10.04
N ASP A 66 -4.78 4.87 -10.00
CA ASP A 66 -4.96 6.20 -9.41
C ASP A 66 -4.60 6.21 -7.94
N GLN A 67 -5.02 5.19 -7.19
CA GLN A 67 -4.71 5.09 -5.77
C GLN A 67 -3.22 4.83 -5.53
N PHE A 68 -2.59 3.97 -6.33
CA PHE A 68 -1.16 3.74 -6.25
C PHE A 68 -0.40 5.03 -6.50
N HIS A 69 -0.74 5.76 -7.57
CA HIS A 69 -0.13 7.04 -7.89
C HIS A 69 -0.33 8.08 -6.77
N LYS A 70 -1.54 8.19 -6.19
CA LYS A 70 -1.84 9.11 -5.08
C LYS A 70 -0.96 8.87 -3.85
N GLY A 71 -0.68 7.61 -3.50
CA GLY A 71 0.15 7.27 -2.34
C GLY A 71 1.66 7.48 -2.52
N LEU A 72 2.14 7.73 -3.75
CA LEU A 72 3.57 7.96 -4.02
C LEU A 72 4.07 9.31 -3.48
N PRO A 73 5.36 9.40 -3.09
CA PRO A 73 5.97 10.65 -2.68
C PRO A 73 6.27 11.52 -3.90
N LEU A 74 6.37 12.83 -3.69
CA LEU A 74 6.57 13.82 -4.75
C LEU A 74 7.80 13.53 -5.63
N ARG A 75 8.90 13.03 -5.04
CA ARG A 75 10.14 12.70 -5.78
C ARG A 75 9.93 11.67 -6.89
N ILE A 76 8.99 10.73 -6.69
CA ILE A 76 8.67 9.69 -7.65
C ILE A 76 7.65 10.23 -8.65
N LYS A 77 6.58 10.89 -8.16
CA LYS A 77 5.53 11.51 -9.00
C LYS A 77 6.11 12.45 -10.04
N ASN A 78 7.01 13.35 -9.65
CA ASN A 78 7.62 14.31 -10.56
C ASN A 78 8.41 13.64 -11.68
N LYS A 79 9.02 12.47 -11.46
CA LYS A 79 9.74 11.74 -12.50
C LYS A 79 8.78 10.96 -13.40
N ILE A 80 7.70 10.42 -12.84
CA ILE A 80 6.66 9.71 -13.59
C ILE A 80 5.92 10.64 -14.55
N THR A 81 5.59 11.88 -14.15
CA THR A 81 4.86 12.83 -15.02
C THR A 81 5.62 13.20 -16.29
N HIS A 82 6.94 12.99 -16.32
CA HIS A 82 7.76 13.23 -17.51
C HIS A 82 7.84 12.00 -18.44
N ILE A 83 7.35 10.83 -18.01
CA ILE A 83 7.53 9.54 -18.70
C ILE A 83 6.16 9.01 -19.15
N ARG A 84 5.69 9.48 -20.32
CA ARG A 84 4.51 8.98 -21.09
C ARG A 84 3.22 8.71 -20.26
N LYS A 85 2.17 8.23 -20.94
CA LYS A 85 0.93 7.79 -20.30
C LYS A 85 1.09 6.33 -19.86
N LEU A 86 0.92 6.05 -18.57
CA LEU A 86 0.98 4.71 -17.99
C LEU A 86 -0.45 4.20 -17.81
N ASP A 87 -0.85 3.25 -18.64
CA ASP A 87 -2.20 2.68 -18.60
C ASP A 87 -2.25 1.38 -17.77
N SER A 88 -1.10 0.91 -17.27
CA SER A 88 -0.96 -0.32 -16.49
C SER A 88 -0.37 -0.09 -15.10
N LEU A 89 -0.99 -0.69 -14.08
CA LEU A 89 -0.48 -0.68 -12.70
C LEU A 89 0.91 -1.33 -12.61
N ALA A 90 1.16 -2.39 -13.40
CA ALA A 90 2.44 -3.09 -13.38
C ALA A 90 3.56 -2.19 -13.93
N GLU A 91 3.30 -1.46 -15.01
CA GLU A 91 4.26 -0.50 -15.57
C GLU A 91 4.56 0.62 -14.58
N LEU A 92 3.52 1.14 -13.92
CA LEU A 92 3.65 2.17 -12.88
C LEU A 92 4.48 1.67 -11.68
N GLN A 93 4.28 0.42 -11.26
CA GLN A 93 5.05 -0.20 -10.18
C GLN A 93 6.53 -0.37 -10.55
N ILE A 94 6.82 -0.91 -11.73
CA ILE A 94 8.18 -1.09 -12.23
C ILE A 94 8.90 0.26 -12.31
N LEU A 95 8.26 1.26 -12.93
CA LEU A 95 8.86 2.58 -13.09
C LEU A 95 9.13 3.25 -11.75
N ALA A 96 8.17 3.21 -10.83
CA ALA A 96 8.35 3.75 -9.49
C ALA A 96 9.52 3.07 -8.77
N GLN A 97 9.68 1.75 -8.93
CA GLN A 97 10.75 0.98 -8.33
C GLN A 97 12.12 1.36 -8.91
N THR A 98 12.24 1.49 -10.23
CA THR A 98 13.46 1.97 -10.88
C THR A 98 13.86 3.35 -10.36
N ILE A 99 12.90 4.28 -10.27
CA ILE A 99 13.16 5.64 -9.79
C ILE A 99 13.65 5.64 -8.33
N ASP A 100 13.01 4.85 -7.46
CA ASP A 100 13.36 4.77 -6.05
C ASP A 100 14.74 4.13 -5.85
N SER A 101 15.04 3.05 -6.57
CA SER A 101 16.36 2.40 -6.55
C SER A 101 17.47 3.37 -6.96
N CYS A 102 17.31 4.10 -8.07
CA CYS A 102 18.29 5.09 -8.50
C CYS A 102 18.49 6.22 -7.47
N TYR A 103 17.41 6.65 -6.81
CA TYR A 103 17.50 7.66 -5.75
C TYR A 103 18.37 7.18 -4.58
N TRP A 104 18.15 5.95 -4.10
CA TRP A 104 18.91 5.39 -2.99
C TRP A 104 20.36 5.07 -3.35
N GLU A 105 20.62 4.60 -4.57
CA GLU A 105 21.98 4.42 -5.07
C GLU A 105 22.76 5.74 -5.06
N GLN A 106 22.17 6.82 -5.58
CA GLN A 106 22.80 8.14 -5.55
C GLN A 106 23.02 8.66 -4.12
N HIS A 107 22.03 8.51 -3.25
CA HIS A 107 22.13 8.94 -1.86
C HIS A 107 23.19 8.16 -1.07
N SER A 108 23.40 6.88 -1.39
CA SER A 108 24.43 6.04 -0.78
C SER A 108 25.86 6.43 -1.17
N LYS A 109 26.04 6.96 -2.40
CA LYS A 109 27.34 7.42 -2.92
C LYS A 109 27.75 8.73 -2.25
N VAL A 110 26.84 9.70 -2.19
CA VAL A 110 27.07 11.00 -1.54
C VAL A 110 27.48 10.84 -0.08
N SER A 111 26.85 9.92 0.67
CA SER A 111 27.21 9.65 2.06
C SER A 111 28.62 9.08 2.25
N ARG A 112 29.17 8.37 1.26
CA ARG A 112 30.55 7.82 1.33
C ARG A 112 31.60 8.89 1.07
N GLU A 113 31.32 9.82 0.17
CA GLU A 113 32.23 10.91 -0.20
C GLU A 113 32.35 11.97 0.90
N THR A 114 31.29 12.23 1.68
CA THR A 114 31.31 13.22 2.78
C THR A 114 32.01 12.75 4.06
N THR A 115 32.48 11.50 4.12
CA THR A 115 33.12 10.92 5.31
C THR A 115 34.63 10.69 5.12
N THR A 116 35.21 11.24 4.05
CA THR A 116 36.66 11.19 3.73
C THR A 116 37.23 12.60 3.77
#